data_AF-A0A3R7U6Z3-F1
#
_entry.id   AF-A0A3R7U6Z3-F1
#
_cell.length_a   1.000
_cell.length_b   1.000
_cell.length_c   1.000
_cell.angle_alpha   90.00
_cell.angle_beta   90.00
_cell.angle_gamma   90.00
#
_symmetry.space_group_name_H-M   'P 1'
#
loop_
_entity.id
_entity.type
_entity.pdbx_description
1 polymer ?
#
loop_
_entity_poly.entity_id
_entity_poly.type
_entity_poly.pdbx_seq_one_letter_code
_entity_poly.pdbx_strand_id
1 'polypeptide(L)'
;MKKFFLLGALALAACFDAAAQEYKVVTVVESIVPGGVGRSRIIETTSDADSEAATTDRVDGKKSGQGNVKRGDLKVDNFRETKLVNFFSAAGINFQNIASNDALITDKINNLVSQGWSLEFVVSGVEADSGKDDGNGLYITRLIFKK
;
A
#
# COMPACT_ATOMS: atom_id res chain seq x y z
N MET A 1 39.41 -4.90 -33.92
CA MET A 1 39.22 -5.11 -32.46
C MET A 1 38.45 -3.97 -31.79
N LYS A 2 38.89 -2.70 -31.90
CA LYS A 2 38.18 -1.55 -31.28
C LYS A 2 36.71 -1.37 -31.72
N LYS A 3 36.41 -1.62 -33.00
CA LYS A 3 35.04 -1.55 -33.55
C LYS A 3 34.10 -2.62 -32.99
N PHE A 4 34.61 -3.82 -32.71
CA PHE A 4 33.82 -4.91 -32.10
C PHE A 4 33.56 -4.64 -30.62
N PHE A 5 34.53 -4.05 -29.90
CA PHE A 5 34.32 -3.55 -28.55
C PHE A 5 33.26 -2.43 -28.49
N LEU A 6 33.29 -1.50 -29.46
CA LEU A 6 32.31 -0.42 -29.55
C LEU A 6 30.90 -0.93 -29.85
N LEU A 7 30.77 -1.90 -30.78
CA LEU A 7 29.47 -2.55 -31.06
C LEU A 7 28.96 -3.35 -29.87
N GLY A 8 29.84 -4.04 -29.14
CA GLY A 8 29.46 -4.76 -27.92
C GLY A 8 28.96 -3.83 -26.81
N ALA A 9 29.62 -2.67 -26.64
CA ALA A 9 29.18 -1.66 -25.68
C ALA A 9 27.84 -0.99 -26.08
N LEU A 10 27.62 -0.76 -27.38
CA LEU A 10 26.38 -0.18 -27.89
C LEU A 10 25.20 -1.15 -27.79
N ALA A 11 25.43 -2.45 -28.01
CA ALA A 11 24.43 -3.50 -27.80
C ALA A 11 24.06 -3.65 -26.32
N LEU A 12 25.03 -3.52 -25.40
CA LEU A 12 24.75 -3.51 -23.95
C LEU A 12 23.94 -2.29 -23.51
N ALA A 13 24.20 -1.13 -24.11
CA ALA A 13 23.47 0.11 -23.81
C ALA A 13 22.03 0.10 -24.36
N ALA A 14 21.79 -0.62 -25.46
CA ALA A 14 20.46 -0.78 -26.05
C ALA A 14 19.53 -1.72 -25.26
N CYS A 15 20.06 -2.49 -24.31
CA CYS A 15 19.28 -3.35 -23.41
C CYS A 15 18.65 -2.60 -22.22
N PHE A 16 18.95 -1.31 -22.04
CA PHE A 16 18.22 -0.48 -21.09
C PHE A 16 16.89 -0.06 -21.72
N ASP A 17 15.95 -0.99 -21.79
CA ASP A 17 14.55 -0.64 -21.99
C ASP A 17 14.13 0.26 -20.83
N ALA A 18 13.72 1.48 -21.15
CA ALA A 18 13.01 2.34 -20.22
C ALA A 18 11.60 1.75 -20.03
N ALA A 19 11.51 0.67 -19.24
CA ALA A 19 10.23 0.14 -18.82
C ALA A 19 9.44 1.27 -18.14
N ALA A 20 8.16 1.41 -18.50
CA ALA A 20 7.28 2.34 -17.81
C ALA A 20 7.27 1.98 -16.33
N GLN A 21 7.57 2.95 -15.47
CA GLN A 21 7.65 2.73 -14.03
C GLN A 21 6.26 2.40 -13.50
N GLU A 22 6.11 1.25 -12.87
CA GLU A 22 4.87 0.85 -12.22
C GLU A 22 4.98 1.13 -10.72
N TYR A 23 3.93 1.70 -10.13
CA TYR A 23 3.86 1.89 -8.69
C TYR A 23 2.74 1.04 -8.11
N LYS A 24 2.99 0.52 -6.90
CA LYS A 24 1.93 -0.10 -6.11
C LYS A 24 1.98 0.31 -4.65
N VAL A 25 0.82 0.27 -4.01
CA VAL A 25 0.67 0.57 -2.58
C VAL A 25 0.28 -0.71 -1.85
N VAL A 26 1.07 -1.06 -0.83
CA VAL A 26 0.72 -2.08 0.17
C VAL A 26 0.38 -1.36 1.46
N THR A 27 -0.78 -1.67 2.04
CA THR A 27 -1.25 -1.01 3.26
C THR A 27 -1.19 -1.97 4.43
N VAL A 28 -0.52 -1.59 5.50
CA VAL A 28 -0.51 -2.28 6.78
C VAL A 28 -1.46 -1.53 7.70
N VAL A 29 -2.46 -2.22 8.23
CA VAL A 29 -3.39 -1.72 9.24
C VAL A 29 -3.16 -2.51 10.52
N GLU A 30 -2.87 -1.82 11.61
CA GLU A 30 -2.68 -2.40 12.93
C GLU A 30 -3.65 -1.75 13.90
N SER A 31 -4.53 -2.58 14.47
CA SER A 31 -5.56 -2.09 15.36
C SER A 31 -5.00 -1.80 16.75
N ILE A 32 -5.32 -0.61 17.26
CA ILE A 32 -5.04 -0.23 18.65
C ILE A 32 -6.27 -0.31 19.56
N VAL A 33 -7.41 -0.77 19.03
CA VAL A 33 -8.64 -1.00 19.80
C VAL A 33 -8.35 -1.84 21.06
N PRO A 34 -8.70 -1.35 22.26
CA PRO A 34 -8.49 -2.05 23.52
C PRO A 34 -9.13 -3.43 23.56
N GLY A 35 -8.56 -4.34 24.36
CA GLY A 35 -9.09 -5.70 24.52
C GLY A 35 -8.82 -6.64 23.34
N GLY A 36 -8.21 -6.16 22.25
CA GLY A 36 -7.79 -7.00 21.13
C GLY A 36 -8.92 -7.45 20.21
N VAL A 37 -10.05 -6.73 20.18
CA VAL A 37 -11.20 -7.00 19.29
C VAL A 37 -11.02 -6.44 17.87
N GLY A 38 -9.89 -5.79 17.62
CA GLY A 38 -9.52 -5.19 16.34
C GLY A 38 -9.27 -6.16 15.19
N ARG A 39 -9.00 -5.59 14.00
CA ARG A 39 -8.68 -6.34 12.78
C ARG A 39 -7.41 -5.79 12.12
N SER A 40 -6.25 -6.24 12.58
CA SER A 40 -4.98 -5.93 11.91
C SER A 40 -4.80 -6.74 10.61
N ARG A 41 -4.39 -6.10 9.51
CA ARG A 41 -4.19 -6.73 8.19
C ARG A 41 -3.09 -6.05 7.39
N ILE A 42 -2.39 -6.81 6.54
CA ILE A 42 -1.71 -6.27 5.36
C ILE A 42 -2.66 -6.43 4.18
N ILE A 43 -2.88 -5.36 3.41
CA ILE A 43 -3.77 -5.29 2.27
C ILE A 43 -2.93 -4.96 1.03
N GLU A 44 -3.07 -5.79 0.00
CA GLU A 44 -2.42 -5.61 -1.30
C GLU A 44 -3.47 -5.72 -2.40
N THR A 45 -3.74 -4.63 -3.11
CA THR A 45 -4.66 -4.64 -4.26
C THR A 45 -4.05 -5.41 -5.42
N THR A 46 -4.86 -6.26 -6.07
CA THR A 46 -4.45 -7.06 -7.25
C THR A 46 -5.30 -6.76 -8.49
N SER A 47 -6.26 -5.83 -8.37
CA SER A 47 -7.10 -5.35 -9.47
C SER A 47 -6.57 -4.04 -10.00
N ASP A 48 -6.71 -3.81 -11.30
CA ASP A 48 -6.52 -2.49 -11.88
C ASP A 48 -7.65 -1.56 -11.42
N ALA A 49 -7.31 -0.29 -11.20
CA ALA A 49 -8.28 0.76 -10.88
C ALA A 49 -8.13 1.90 -11.89
N ASP A 50 -9.25 2.46 -12.34
CA ASP A 50 -9.28 3.62 -13.23
C ASP A 50 -9.64 4.87 -12.43
N SER A 51 -8.66 5.74 -12.20
CA SER A 51 -8.90 7.02 -11.52
C SER A 51 -9.74 7.98 -12.35
N GLU A 52 -9.71 7.89 -13.68
CA GLU A 52 -10.48 8.77 -14.56
C GLU A 52 -11.99 8.46 -14.46
N ALA A 53 -12.37 7.20 -14.25
CA ALA A 53 -13.75 6.82 -13.95
C ALA A 53 -14.32 7.49 -12.68
N ALA A 54 -13.46 7.92 -11.76
CA ALA A 54 -13.83 8.65 -10.55
C ALA A 54 -13.71 10.19 -10.70
N THR A 55 -13.15 10.67 -11.81
CA THR A 55 -12.74 12.07 -11.99
C THR A 55 -13.75 12.81 -12.86
N THR A 56 -14.06 14.06 -12.48
CA THR A 56 -14.93 14.93 -13.29
C THR A 56 -14.37 16.34 -13.31
N ASP A 57 -14.30 16.95 -14.48
CA ASP A 57 -13.88 18.33 -14.62
C ASP A 57 -14.94 19.33 -14.18
N ARG A 58 -14.49 20.50 -13.73
CA ARG A 58 -15.31 21.69 -13.56
C ARG A 58 -14.79 22.78 -14.49
N VAL A 59 -15.52 23.08 -15.55
CA VAL A 59 -15.09 24.05 -16.57
C VAL A 59 -15.35 25.51 -16.14
N ASP A 60 -16.37 25.75 -15.30
CA ASP A 60 -16.75 27.10 -14.82
C ASP A 60 -16.79 27.24 -13.29
N GLY A 61 -16.36 26.19 -12.56
CA GLY A 61 -16.37 26.12 -11.11
C GLY A 61 -17.75 25.99 -10.44
N LYS A 62 -18.85 26.07 -11.18
CA LYS A 62 -20.22 26.13 -10.62
C LYS A 62 -20.92 24.78 -10.54
N LYS A 63 -20.68 23.89 -11.49
CA LYS A 63 -21.30 22.55 -11.56
C LYS A 63 -20.25 21.45 -11.50
N SER A 64 -20.62 20.32 -10.91
CA SER A 64 -19.76 19.14 -10.75
C SER A 64 -20.50 17.88 -11.16
N GLY A 65 -19.85 17.02 -11.94
CA GLY A 65 -20.37 15.69 -12.28
C GLY A 65 -20.25 14.66 -11.14
N GLN A 66 -19.56 15.00 -10.04
CA GLN A 66 -19.28 14.07 -8.93
C GLN A 66 -20.53 13.41 -8.33
N GLY A 67 -21.69 14.05 -8.36
CA GLY A 67 -22.95 13.45 -7.90
C GLY A 67 -23.39 12.21 -8.70
N ASN A 68 -22.90 12.06 -9.93
CA ASN A 68 -23.20 10.91 -10.79
C ASN A 68 -22.20 9.76 -10.60
N VAL A 69 -21.06 10.01 -9.95
CA VAL A 69 -20.05 8.98 -9.66
C VAL A 69 -20.50 8.20 -8.43
N LYS A 70 -20.85 6.92 -8.62
CA LYS A 70 -21.27 6.07 -7.50
C LYS A 70 -20.04 5.46 -6.85
N ARG A 71 -19.87 5.67 -5.54
CA ARG A 71 -18.78 5.05 -4.76
C ARG A 71 -18.74 3.52 -4.85
N GLY A 72 -19.88 2.87 -5.08
CA GLY A 72 -19.96 1.42 -5.27
C GLY A 72 -19.20 0.95 -6.51
N ASP A 73 -19.20 1.75 -7.57
CA ASP A 73 -18.57 1.42 -8.86
C ASP A 73 -17.05 1.58 -8.80
N LEU A 74 -16.52 2.24 -7.74
CA LEU A 74 -15.09 2.45 -7.51
C LEU A 74 -14.45 1.36 -6.63
N LYS A 75 -15.24 0.41 -6.12
CA LYS A 75 -14.73 -0.65 -5.26
C LYS A 75 -13.93 -1.64 -6.10
N VAL A 76 -12.76 -2.02 -5.58
CA VAL A 76 -11.98 -3.14 -6.12
C VAL A 76 -12.37 -4.43 -5.41
N ASP A 77 -12.75 -5.46 -6.18
CA ASP A 77 -13.20 -6.73 -5.63
C ASP A 77 -12.04 -7.70 -5.34
N ASN A 78 -10.94 -7.64 -6.11
CA ASN A 78 -9.80 -8.53 -5.91
C ASN A 78 -8.64 -7.81 -5.21
N PHE A 79 -8.38 -8.24 -3.98
CA PHE A 79 -7.22 -7.86 -3.19
C PHE A 79 -6.78 -9.05 -2.31
N ARG A 80 -5.53 -9.03 -1.88
CA ARG A 80 -4.95 -10.01 -0.96
C ARG A 80 -4.91 -9.43 0.45
N GLU A 81 -5.27 -10.27 1.42
CA GLU A 81 -5.15 -9.95 2.84
C GLU A 81 -4.18 -10.90 3.53
N THR A 82 -3.17 -10.36 4.21
CA THR A 82 -2.38 -11.11 5.20
C THR A 82 -2.87 -10.76 6.58
N LYS A 83 -3.23 -11.77 7.39
CA LYS A 83 -3.68 -11.57 8.77
C LYS A 83 -2.53 -11.16 9.67
N LEU A 84 -2.74 -10.13 10.48
CA LEU A 84 -1.85 -9.70 11.56
C LEU A 84 -2.55 -9.85 12.92
N VAL A 85 -1.78 -9.76 14.00
CA VAL A 85 -2.29 -9.74 15.37
C VAL A 85 -2.45 -8.29 15.87
N ASN A 86 -3.34 -8.06 16.84
CA ASN A 86 -3.65 -6.72 17.34
C ASN A 86 -2.59 -6.24 18.34
N PHE A 87 -2.32 -4.93 18.38
CA PHE A 87 -1.35 -4.38 19.34
C PHE A 87 -1.81 -4.50 20.78
N PHE A 88 -3.11 -4.38 21.03
CA PHE A 88 -3.66 -4.44 22.38
C PHE A 88 -4.31 -5.78 22.68
N SER A 89 -4.21 -6.16 23.95
CA SER A 89 -4.97 -7.22 24.61
C SER A 89 -5.76 -6.63 25.77
N ALA A 90 -6.47 -7.46 26.53
CA ALA A 90 -7.10 -7.02 27.78
C ALA A 90 -6.09 -6.53 28.83
N ALA A 91 -4.82 -6.94 28.75
CA ALA A 91 -3.74 -6.54 29.66
C ALA A 91 -2.95 -5.29 29.19
N GLY A 92 -3.30 -4.72 28.04
CA GLY A 92 -2.57 -3.61 27.41
C GLY A 92 -1.77 -4.05 26.18
N ILE A 93 -0.71 -3.31 25.86
CA ILE A 93 0.13 -3.53 24.68
C ILE A 93 0.79 -4.92 24.74
N ASN A 94 0.71 -5.65 23.63
CA ASN A 94 1.34 -6.94 23.44
C ASN A 94 2.55 -6.81 22.50
N PHE A 95 3.75 -6.75 23.09
CA PHE A 95 5.00 -6.59 22.33
C PHE A 95 5.35 -7.82 21.46
N GLN A 96 4.90 -9.01 21.85
CA GLN A 96 5.08 -10.20 21.02
C GLN A 96 4.25 -10.09 19.74
N ASN A 97 3.07 -9.50 19.81
CA ASN A 97 2.25 -9.23 18.64
C ASN A 97 2.93 -8.25 17.68
N ILE A 98 3.58 -7.20 18.21
CA ILE A 98 4.38 -6.26 17.41
C ILE A 98 5.50 -7.01 16.67
N ALA A 99 6.33 -7.77 17.40
CA ALA A 99 7.42 -8.53 16.79
C ALA A 99 6.92 -9.56 15.75
N SER A 100 5.76 -10.17 15.99
CA SER A 100 5.15 -11.12 15.04
C SER A 100 4.67 -10.41 13.77
N ASN A 101 4.11 -9.21 13.90
CA ASN A 101 3.69 -8.40 12.77
C ASN A 101 4.90 -7.91 11.97
N ASP A 102 5.96 -7.45 12.63
CA ASP A 102 7.21 -7.01 11.99
C ASP A 102 7.82 -8.12 11.12
N ALA A 103 7.79 -9.37 11.59
CA ALA A 103 8.25 -10.51 10.82
C ALA A 103 7.42 -10.73 9.54
N LEU A 104 6.09 -10.60 9.62
CA LEU A 104 5.19 -10.75 8.47
C LEU A 104 5.29 -9.57 7.49
N ILE A 105 5.49 -8.34 8.00
CA ILE A 105 5.72 -7.15 7.17
C ILE A 105 7.05 -7.29 6.43
N THR A 106 8.10 -7.74 7.12
CA THR A 106 9.42 -8.01 6.52
C THR A 106 9.32 -9.07 5.42
N ASP A 107 8.63 -10.18 5.68
CA ASP A 107 8.38 -11.20 4.66
C ASP A 107 7.65 -10.63 3.44
N LYS A 108 6.61 -9.81 3.64
CA LYS A 108 5.90 -9.14 2.53
C LYS A 108 6.83 -8.25 1.70
N ILE A 109 7.67 -7.44 2.35
CA ILE A 109 8.65 -6.58 1.66
C ILE A 109 9.61 -7.44 0.84
N ASN A 110 10.20 -8.47 1.46
CA ASN A 110 11.15 -9.37 0.79
C ASN A 110 10.52 -10.11 -0.39
N ASN A 111 9.28 -10.57 -0.26
CA ASN A 111 8.53 -11.20 -1.34
C ASN A 111 8.35 -10.26 -2.53
N LEU A 112 8.04 -8.98 -2.30
CA LEU A 112 7.92 -8.00 -3.39
C LEU A 112 9.28 -7.64 -4.00
N VAL A 113 10.32 -7.49 -3.17
CA VAL A 113 11.69 -7.28 -3.64
C VAL A 113 12.17 -8.42 -4.55
N SER A 114 11.88 -9.67 -4.18
CA SER A 114 12.20 -10.84 -5.01
C SER A 114 11.46 -10.85 -6.36
N GLN A 115 10.33 -10.16 -6.46
CA GLN A 115 9.53 -9.98 -7.68
C GLN A 115 9.97 -8.75 -8.50
N GLY A 116 11.06 -8.08 -8.10
CA GLY A 116 11.64 -6.92 -8.77
C GLY A 116 11.09 -5.56 -8.31
N TRP A 117 10.29 -5.51 -7.24
CA TRP A 117 9.81 -4.24 -6.69
C TRP A 117 10.82 -3.61 -5.73
N SER A 118 11.07 -2.31 -5.85
CA SER A 118 11.83 -1.50 -4.90
C SER A 118 10.89 -0.80 -3.92
N LEU A 119 11.19 -0.82 -2.63
CA LEU A 119 10.45 -0.04 -1.62
C LEU A 119 11.00 1.40 -1.63
N GLU A 120 10.21 2.35 -2.13
CA GLU A 120 10.65 3.74 -2.32
C GLU A 120 10.24 4.64 -1.16
N PHE A 121 9.01 4.46 -0.66
CA PHE A 121 8.47 5.31 0.41
C PHE A 121 7.70 4.50 1.45
N VAL A 122 7.80 4.97 2.69
CA VAL A 122 7.01 4.49 3.83
C VAL A 122 6.32 5.69 4.45
N VAL A 123 4.99 5.64 4.55
CA VAL A 123 4.19 6.71 5.12
C VAL A 123 3.26 6.13 6.17
N SER A 124 3.35 6.61 7.40
CA SER A 124 2.50 6.17 8.50
C SER A 124 1.56 7.27 8.96
N GLY A 125 0.36 6.88 9.39
CA GLY A 125 -0.65 7.73 10.00
C GLY A 125 -1.31 7.02 11.17
N VAL A 126 -1.89 7.78 12.09
CA VAL A 126 -2.61 7.25 13.24
C VAL A 126 -3.94 7.97 13.39
N GLU A 127 -5.01 7.21 13.57
CA GLU A 127 -6.25 7.69 14.18
C GLU A 127 -6.16 7.35 15.66
N ALA A 128 -6.06 8.39 16.49
CA ALA A 128 -5.93 8.24 17.93
C ALA A 128 -7.31 8.14 18.58
N ASP A 129 -7.44 7.22 19.54
CA ASP A 129 -8.56 7.15 20.48
C ASP A 129 -8.69 8.51 21.17
N SER A 130 -9.85 9.16 20.99
CA SER A 130 -10.12 10.49 21.53
C SER A 130 -10.86 10.47 22.87
N GLY A 131 -10.96 9.29 23.51
CA GLY A 131 -11.42 9.12 24.88
C GLY A 131 -12.81 8.51 24.99
N LYS A 132 -13.57 8.93 26.01
CA LYS A 132 -14.82 8.24 26.44
C LYS A 132 -15.86 8.01 25.35
N ASP A 133 -15.90 8.86 24.33
CA ASP A 133 -16.86 8.79 23.24
C ASP A 133 -16.30 8.14 21.96
N ASP A 134 -15.01 7.76 21.95
CA ASP A 134 -14.31 7.21 20.78
C ASP A 134 -13.14 6.29 21.18
N GLY A 135 -13.47 5.06 21.57
CA GLY A 135 -12.48 4.02 21.91
C GLY A 135 -11.85 3.33 20.70
N ASN A 136 -11.94 3.93 19.51
CA ASN A 136 -11.42 3.35 18.28
C ASN A 136 -10.09 4.00 17.93
N GLY A 137 -9.21 3.21 17.34
CA GLY A 137 -8.00 3.75 16.76
C GLY A 137 -7.37 2.75 15.82
N LEU A 138 -6.71 3.28 14.80
CA LEU A 138 -5.97 2.51 13.82
C LEU A 138 -4.59 3.14 13.61
N TYR A 139 -3.60 2.28 13.54
CA TYR A 139 -2.30 2.64 13.00
C TYR A 139 -2.25 2.13 11.55
N ILE A 140 -1.96 3.02 10.60
CA ILE A 140 -1.91 2.68 9.18
C ILE A 140 -0.54 3.06 8.62
N THR A 141 0.10 2.13 7.94
CA THR A 141 1.35 2.35 7.22
C THR A 141 1.16 1.98 5.76
N ARG A 142 1.49 2.89 4.84
CA ARG A 142 1.52 2.65 3.41
C ARG A 142 2.96 2.47 2.97
N LEU A 143 3.24 1.30 2.41
CA LEU A 143 4.49 0.95 1.76
C LEU A 143 4.30 1.15 0.25
N ILE A 144 5.04 2.09 -0.33
CA ILE A 144 4.93 2.44 -1.75
C ILE A 144 6.12 1.83 -2.46
N PHE A 145 5.82 0.92 -3.38
CA PHE A 145 6.82 0.21 -4.17
C PHE A 145 6.81 0.70 -5.62
N LYS A 146 7.96 0.56 -6.27
CA LYS A 146 8.20 0.89 -7.68
C LYS A 146 8.84 -0.29 -8.39
N LYS A 147 8.46 -0.54 -9.64
CA LYS A 147 9.08 -1.55 -10.52
C LYS A 147 9.44 -0.93 -11.87
#